data_AF-A0A7K9VV54-F1
#
_entry.id   AF-A0A7K9VV54-F1
#
_cell.length_a   1.000
_cell.length_b   1.000
_cell.length_c   1.000
_cell.angle_alpha   90.00
_cell.angle_beta   90.00
_cell.angle_gamma   90.00
#
_symmetry.space_group_name_H-M   'P 1'
#
loop_
_entity.id
_entity.type
_entity.pdbx_description
1 polymer ?
#
loop_
_entity_poly.entity_id
_entity_poly.type
_entity_poly.pdbx_seq_one_letter_code
_entity_poly.pdbx_strand_id
1 'polypeptide(L)'
;MSVALRNAQRAVPVRRAPLRRAVCALRAALGASRFDVGLVCAGNALMQRLNGAYRQCPEPTDVLSFPFHQVAAGELPRPRCRDDYNLGDIFLGVEYIHQQCRETGEDFDDFLTVTAAHGLCHLLGYRHDTKPEWEQMYQKEAQILEELSRLTGSRLRPLTAGLF
;
A
#
# COMPACT_ATOMS: atom_id res chain seq x y z
N MET A 1 -7.88 -4.87 16.41
CA MET A 1 -7.13 -4.00 15.49
C MET A 1 -7.49 -4.41 14.07
N SER A 2 -8.06 -3.50 13.32
CA SER A 2 -8.82 -3.70 12.09
C SER A 2 -8.11 -3.10 10.87
N VAL A 3 -8.18 -3.82 9.75
CA VAL A 3 -8.03 -3.20 8.44
C VAL A 3 -9.41 -2.67 8.07
N ALA A 4 -9.59 -1.37 7.91
CA ALA A 4 -10.83 -0.78 7.42
C ALA A 4 -10.73 -0.61 5.89
N LEU A 5 -11.57 -1.30 5.12
CA LEU A 5 -11.53 -1.25 3.66
C LEU A 5 -12.82 -0.64 3.12
N ARG A 6 -12.70 0.47 2.40
CA ARG A 6 -13.79 1.15 1.70
C ARG A 6 -13.53 1.16 0.20
N ASN A 7 -14.52 0.77 -0.60
CA ASN A 7 -14.49 1.04 -2.04
C ASN A 7 -15.27 2.33 -2.34
N ALA A 8 -14.55 3.37 -2.75
CA ALA A 8 -15.09 4.70 -3.05
C ALA A 8 -15.28 4.96 -4.55
N GLN A 9 -14.96 3.98 -5.40
CA GLN A 9 -15.17 4.03 -6.85
C GLN A 9 -16.13 2.93 -7.33
N ARG A 10 -16.60 3.06 -8.58
CA ARG A 10 -17.51 2.09 -9.23
C ARG A 10 -17.07 1.66 -10.64
N ALA A 11 -15.98 2.20 -11.17
CA ALA A 11 -15.52 1.93 -12.52
C ALA A 11 -14.91 0.53 -12.68
N VAL A 12 -14.23 0.02 -11.64
CA VAL A 12 -13.54 -1.28 -11.67
C VAL A 12 -14.02 -2.15 -10.50
N PRO A 13 -14.49 -3.39 -10.74
CA PRO A 13 -14.83 -4.32 -9.68
C PRO A 13 -13.61 -4.66 -8.81
N VAL A 14 -13.75 -4.58 -7.49
CA VAL A 14 -12.66 -4.93 -6.54
C VAL A 14 -13.08 -6.10 -5.66
N ARG A 15 -12.26 -7.15 -5.61
CA ARG A 15 -12.43 -8.29 -4.71
C ARG A 15 -12.01 -7.92 -3.27
N ARG A 16 -12.91 -7.25 -2.55
CA ARG A 16 -12.66 -6.69 -1.21
C ARG A 16 -12.22 -7.71 -0.16
N ALA A 17 -12.78 -8.91 -0.17
CA ALA A 17 -12.47 -9.91 0.85
C ALA A 17 -11.06 -10.50 0.69
N PRO A 18 -10.62 -10.94 -0.50
CA PRO A 18 -9.22 -11.28 -0.77
C PRO A 18 -8.25 -10.15 -0.43
N LEU A 19 -8.51 -8.93 -0.92
CA LEU A 19 -7.64 -7.77 -0.67
C LEU A 19 -7.49 -7.49 0.84
N ARG A 20 -8.59 -7.50 1.60
CA ARG A 20 -8.54 -7.34 3.06
C ARG A 20 -7.68 -8.40 3.73
N ARG A 21 -7.82 -9.67 3.34
CA ARG A 21 -7.01 -10.77 3.90
C ARG A 21 -5.52 -10.59 3.59
N ALA A 22 -5.20 -10.22 2.35
CA ALA A 22 -3.82 -9.93 1.95
C ALA A 22 -3.23 -8.79 2.77
N VAL A 23 -3.93 -7.66 2.91
CA VAL A 23 -3.47 -6.52 3.75
C VAL A 23 -3.33 -6.90 5.22
N CYS A 24 -4.24 -7.72 5.77
CA CYS A 24 -4.08 -8.25 7.13
C CYS A 24 -2.78 -9.06 7.30
N ALA A 25 -2.46 -9.91 6.32
CA ALA A 25 -1.26 -10.73 6.33
C ALA A 25 0.01 -9.88 6.14
N LEU A 26 0.02 -8.94 5.18
CA LEU A 26 1.14 -8.01 4.96
C LEU A 26 1.41 -7.14 6.20
N ARG A 27 0.35 -6.62 6.83
CA ARG A 27 0.47 -5.87 8.09
C ARG A 27 1.05 -6.72 9.21
N ALA A 28 0.70 -8.02 9.27
CA ALA A 28 1.27 -8.94 10.25
C ALA A 28 2.76 -9.23 9.97
N ALA A 29 3.14 -9.41 8.70
CA ALA A 29 4.51 -9.57 8.23
C ALA A 29 5.41 -8.38 8.60
N LEU A 30 4.84 -7.17 8.58
CA LEU A 30 5.49 -5.94 9.05
C LEU A 30 5.63 -5.84 10.59
N GLY A 31 5.14 -6.82 11.35
CA GLY A 31 5.07 -6.74 12.81
C GLY A 31 4.02 -5.77 13.35
N ALA A 32 3.17 -5.22 12.47
CA ALA A 32 2.19 -4.18 12.79
C ALA A 32 0.77 -4.73 13.00
N SER A 33 0.61 -6.02 13.34
CA SER A 33 -0.69 -6.68 13.50
C SER A 33 -1.61 -6.01 14.54
N ARG A 34 -1.02 -5.29 15.49
CA ARG A 34 -1.69 -4.52 16.53
C ARG A 34 -2.11 -3.12 16.10
N PHE A 35 -1.85 -2.68 14.88
CA PHE A 35 -2.23 -1.35 14.44
C PHE A 35 -3.41 -1.38 13.47
N ASP A 36 -4.25 -0.36 13.52
CA ASP A 36 -5.32 -0.12 12.56
C ASP A 36 -4.76 0.50 11.28
N VAL A 37 -5.38 0.20 10.14
CA VAL A 37 -5.04 0.80 8.84
C VAL A 37 -6.29 1.01 8.02
N GLY A 38 -6.42 2.20 7.42
CA GLY A 38 -7.45 2.51 6.44
C GLY A 38 -6.97 2.19 5.03
N LEU A 39 -7.84 1.56 4.25
CA LEU A 39 -7.64 1.27 2.84
C LEU A 39 -8.83 1.78 2.04
N VAL A 40 -8.57 2.70 1.12
CA VAL A 40 -9.57 3.32 0.26
C VAL A 40 -9.27 3.01 -1.19
N CYS A 41 -10.13 2.22 -1.82
CA CYS A 41 -10.10 2.05 -3.28
C CYS A 41 -10.73 3.28 -3.93
N ALA A 42 -9.94 4.05 -4.66
CA ALA A 42 -10.30 5.33 -5.25
C ALA A 42 -10.25 5.29 -6.79
N GLY A 43 -11.06 6.14 -7.42
CA GLY A 43 -11.04 6.36 -8.87
C GLY A 43 -10.10 7.52 -9.22
N ASN A 44 -9.85 7.73 -10.52
CA ASN A 44 -8.84 8.67 -10.98
C ASN A 44 -9.12 10.11 -10.54
N ALA A 45 -10.37 10.56 -10.56
CA ALA A 45 -10.73 11.92 -10.14
C ALA A 45 -10.37 12.20 -8.67
N LEU A 46 -10.55 11.23 -7.77
CA LEU A 46 -10.17 11.38 -6.36
C LEU A 46 -8.65 11.34 -6.20
N MET A 47 -7.98 10.40 -6.86
CA MET A 47 -6.52 10.29 -6.82
C MET A 47 -5.85 11.55 -7.34
N GLN A 48 -6.29 12.07 -8.49
CA GLN A 48 -5.79 13.29 -9.10
C GLN A 48 -5.93 14.49 -8.15
N ARG A 49 -7.09 14.64 -7.50
CA ARG A 49 -7.34 15.72 -6.54
C ARG A 49 -6.42 15.61 -5.32
N LEU A 50 -6.26 14.41 -4.77
CA LEU A 50 -5.38 14.18 -3.61
C LEU A 50 -3.92 14.38 -3.97
N ASN A 51 -3.48 13.85 -5.11
CA ASN A 51 -2.11 13.99 -5.59
C ASN A 51 -1.76 15.47 -5.85
N GLY A 52 -2.68 16.22 -6.47
CA GLY A 52 -2.55 17.67 -6.62
C GLY A 52 -2.45 18.40 -5.29
N ALA A 53 -3.31 18.08 -4.32
CA ALA A 53 -3.34 18.77 -3.03
C ALA A 53 -2.12 18.47 -2.13
N TYR A 54 -1.63 17.23 -2.13
CA TYR A 54 -0.61 16.78 -1.17
C TYR A 54 0.79 16.59 -1.78
N ARG A 55 0.90 16.44 -3.10
CA ARG A 55 2.17 16.24 -3.82
C ARG A 55 2.41 17.27 -4.93
N GLN A 56 1.51 18.23 -5.12
CA GLN A 56 1.59 19.24 -6.19
C GLN A 56 1.66 18.61 -7.60
N CYS A 57 1.14 17.39 -7.75
CA CYS A 57 1.12 16.64 -8.99
C CYS A 57 -0.34 16.27 -9.33
N PRO A 58 -1.08 17.13 -10.05
CA PRO A 58 -2.51 16.93 -10.30
C PRO A 58 -2.77 15.89 -11.39
N GLU A 59 -2.19 14.70 -11.24
CA GLU A 59 -2.35 13.52 -12.11
C GLU A 59 -2.79 12.31 -11.26
N PRO A 60 -3.58 11.36 -11.81
CA PRO A 60 -3.87 10.11 -11.14
C PRO A 60 -2.58 9.30 -10.91
N THR A 61 -2.57 8.51 -9.85
CA THR A 61 -1.43 7.66 -9.45
C THR A 61 -1.98 6.36 -8.86
N ASP A 62 -1.14 5.35 -8.75
CA ASP A 62 -1.45 4.03 -8.21
C ASP A 62 -1.69 4.05 -6.70
N VAL A 63 -0.90 4.83 -5.94
CA VAL A 63 -1.03 4.88 -4.48
C VAL A 63 -0.66 6.22 -3.85
N LEU A 64 -1.41 6.58 -2.82
CA LEU A 64 -1.06 7.65 -1.88
C LEU A 64 -1.19 7.11 -0.46
N SER A 65 -0.15 7.34 0.35
CA SER A 65 -0.12 6.89 1.75
C SER A 65 -0.02 8.09 2.67
N PHE A 66 -0.88 8.13 3.68
CA PHE A 66 -1.02 9.20 4.66
C PHE A 66 -0.70 8.64 6.05
N PRO A 67 0.57 8.68 6.48
CA PRO A 67 0.98 8.16 7.78
C PRO A 67 0.36 8.96 8.92
N PHE A 68 -0.14 8.26 9.94
CA PHE A 68 -0.58 8.87 11.20
C PHE A 68 0.62 9.24 12.09
N HIS A 69 1.70 8.46 12.00
CA HIS A 69 2.93 8.66 12.76
C HIS A 69 4.11 8.99 11.84
N GLN A 70 5.01 9.86 12.30
CA GLN A 70 6.33 10.01 11.70
C GLN A 70 7.31 9.09 12.43
N VAL A 71 7.73 8.01 11.77
CA VAL A 71 8.70 7.04 12.27
C VAL A 71 9.81 6.83 11.24
N ALA A 72 10.99 6.39 11.70
CA ALA A 72 12.05 5.97 10.80
C ALA A 72 11.74 4.58 10.22
N ALA A 73 12.24 4.31 9.02
CA ALA A 73 12.14 2.99 8.40
C ALA A 73 12.64 1.89 9.36
N GLY A 74 11.83 0.85 9.56
CA GLY A 74 12.13 -0.26 10.47
C GLY A 74 11.71 -0.06 11.92
N GLU A 75 11.19 1.12 12.28
CA GLU A 75 10.59 1.36 13.59
C GLU A 75 9.07 1.19 13.54
N LEU A 76 8.50 0.67 14.63
CA LEU A 76 7.06 0.72 14.87
C LEU A 76 6.73 1.92 15.75
N PRO A 77 5.56 2.57 15.55
CA PRO A 77 5.09 3.60 16.48
C PRO A 77 5.01 3.05 17.91
N ARG A 78 5.12 3.94 18.90
CA ARG A 78 5.03 3.59 20.33
C ARG A 78 3.74 4.18 20.93
N PRO A 79 2.64 3.41 20.97
CA PRO A 79 1.34 3.92 21.40
C PRO A 79 1.35 4.35 22.86
N ARG A 80 0.80 5.54 23.14
CA ARG A 80 0.56 6.09 24.49
C ARG A 80 -0.93 6.07 24.83
N CYS A 81 -1.77 6.13 23.82
CA CYS A 81 -3.22 6.01 23.93
C CYS A 81 -3.79 5.07 22.86
N ARG A 82 -5.12 4.88 22.88
CA ARG A 82 -5.80 3.99 21.93
C ARG A 82 -5.67 4.47 20.48
N ASP A 83 -5.72 5.78 20.26
CA ASP A 83 -5.70 6.36 18.91
C ASP A 83 -4.33 6.22 18.25
N ASP A 84 -3.25 6.14 19.04
CA ASP A 84 -1.89 5.92 18.53
C ASP A 84 -1.68 4.53 17.90
N TYR A 85 -2.66 3.63 18.02
CA TYR A 85 -2.61 2.38 17.26
C TYR A 85 -3.04 2.54 15.80
N ASN A 86 -3.33 3.75 15.30
CA ASN A 86 -3.57 3.98 13.89
C ASN A 86 -2.25 4.13 13.11
N LEU A 87 -2.04 3.39 12.01
CA LEU A 87 -0.93 3.63 11.08
C LEU A 87 -1.21 4.76 10.09
N GLY A 88 -2.49 5.01 9.80
CA GLY A 88 -2.93 5.95 8.78
C GLY A 88 -3.70 5.28 7.64
N ASP A 89 -3.76 5.98 6.51
CA ASP A 89 -4.63 5.65 5.39
C ASP A 89 -3.84 5.43 4.09
N ILE A 90 -4.24 4.41 3.32
CA ILE A 90 -3.73 4.11 1.98
C ILE A 90 -4.86 4.29 0.98
N PHE A 91 -4.64 5.12 -0.03
CA PHE A 91 -5.53 5.30 -1.16
C PHE A 91 -4.95 4.57 -2.36
N LEU A 92 -5.68 3.59 -2.89
CA LEU A 92 -5.31 2.83 -4.08
C LEU A 92 -6.07 3.38 -5.30
N GLY A 93 -5.35 3.84 -6.31
CA GLY A 93 -5.89 4.32 -7.58
C GLY A 93 -6.32 3.17 -8.47
N VAL A 94 -7.49 2.61 -8.20
CA VAL A 94 -7.96 1.37 -8.82
C VAL A 94 -8.13 1.49 -10.33
N GLU A 95 -8.68 2.60 -10.81
CA GLU A 95 -8.84 2.86 -12.24
C GLU A 95 -7.48 2.98 -12.95
N TYR A 96 -6.54 3.69 -12.33
CA TYR A 96 -5.17 3.85 -12.81
C TYR A 96 -4.45 2.51 -12.91
N ILE A 97 -4.43 1.75 -11.81
CA ILE A 97 -3.83 0.40 -11.73
C ILE A 97 -4.44 -0.52 -12.79
N HIS A 98 -5.78 -0.53 -12.89
CA HIS A 98 -6.46 -1.39 -13.86
C HIS A 98 -6.09 -1.06 -15.30
N GLN A 99 -5.91 0.22 -15.64
CA GLN A 99 -5.42 0.61 -16.95
C GLN A 99 -3.99 0.12 -17.19
N GLN A 100 -3.09 0.32 -16.23
CA GLN A 100 -1.70 -0.16 -16.33
C GLN A 100 -1.63 -1.68 -16.53
N CYS A 101 -2.37 -2.45 -15.73
CA CYS A 101 -2.42 -3.91 -15.86
C CYS A 101 -2.93 -4.37 -17.23
N ARG A 102 -3.87 -3.63 -17.84
CA ARG A 102 -4.33 -3.93 -19.21
C ARG A 102 -3.25 -3.71 -20.27
N GLU A 103 -2.35 -2.76 -20.04
CA GLU A 103 -1.25 -2.42 -20.94
C GLU A 103 -0.06 -3.37 -20.76
N THR A 104 0.26 -3.74 -19.50
CA THR A 104 1.40 -4.62 -19.17
C THR A 104 1.06 -6.11 -19.22
N GLY A 105 -0.23 -6.47 -19.14
CA GLY A 105 -0.69 -7.85 -19.03
C GLY A 105 -0.53 -8.45 -17.64
N GLU A 106 -0.21 -7.64 -16.62
CA GLU A 106 -0.11 -8.08 -15.23
C GLU A 106 -1.49 -8.40 -14.63
N ASP A 107 -1.53 -9.31 -13.66
CA ASP A 107 -2.76 -9.60 -12.93
C ASP A 107 -3.15 -8.42 -12.03
N PHE A 108 -4.39 -7.98 -12.18
CA PHE A 108 -4.91 -6.80 -11.49
C PHE A 108 -4.96 -6.97 -9.97
N ASP A 109 -5.38 -8.13 -9.46
CA ASP A 109 -5.50 -8.34 -8.02
C ASP A 109 -4.14 -8.53 -7.35
N ASP A 110 -3.19 -9.17 -8.05
CA ASP A 110 -1.79 -9.25 -7.63
C ASP A 110 -1.14 -7.87 -7.58
N PHE A 111 -1.29 -7.06 -8.64
CA PHE A 111 -0.75 -5.70 -8.67
C PHE A 111 -1.37 -4.83 -7.57
N LEU A 112 -2.69 -4.87 -7.41
CA LEU A 112 -3.39 -4.14 -6.34
C LEU A 112 -2.90 -4.53 -4.93
N THR A 113 -2.54 -5.81 -4.75
CA THR A 113 -1.97 -6.32 -3.50
C THR A 113 -0.54 -5.83 -3.28
N VAL A 114 0.29 -5.83 -4.33
CA VAL A 114 1.65 -5.29 -4.31
C VAL A 114 1.63 -3.79 -3.99
N THR A 115 0.73 -3.03 -4.62
CA THR A 115 0.55 -1.60 -4.36
C THR A 115 0.10 -1.34 -2.91
N ALA A 116 -0.75 -2.20 -2.33
CA ALA A 116 -1.12 -2.10 -0.92
C ALA A 116 0.07 -2.39 0.02
N ALA A 117 0.94 -3.35 -0.32
CA ALA A 117 2.17 -3.65 0.41
C ALA A 117 3.12 -2.44 0.41
N HIS A 118 3.31 -1.83 -0.76
CA HIS A 118 4.08 -0.60 -0.92
C HIS A 118 3.53 0.55 -0.07
N GLY A 119 2.21 0.75 -0.08
CA GLY A 119 1.57 1.76 0.76
C GLY A 119 1.77 1.53 2.26
N LEU A 120 1.71 0.27 2.72
CA LEU A 120 2.01 -0.08 4.12
C LEU A 120 3.45 0.25 4.52
N CYS A 121 4.42 -0.01 3.63
CA CYS A 121 5.82 0.38 3.85
C CYS A 121 5.94 1.91 4.04
N HIS A 122 5.27 2.71 3.20
CA HIS A 122 5.26 4.16 3.37
C HIS A 122 4.64 4.63 4.69
N LEU A 123 3.58 3.98 5.18
CA LEU A 123 3.02 4.30 6.50
C LEU A 123 4.00 4.07 7.65
N LEU A 124 5.02 3.22 7.46
CA LEU A 124 6.08 2.92 8.42
C LEU A 124 7.41 3.62 8.11
N GLY A 125 7.37 4.72 7.35
CA GLY A 125 8.53 5.58 7.13
C GLY A 125 9.53 5.07 6.10
N TYR A 126 9.24 3.98 5.38
CA TYR A 126 10.05 3.58 4.22
C TYR A 126 9.88 4.58 3.08
N ARG A 127 10.98 4.90 2.42
CA ARG A 127 11.08 5.84 1.30
C ARG A 127 11.93 5.22 0.20
N HIS A 128 11.88 5.81 -0.98
CA HIS A 128 12.66 5.34 -2.13
C HIS A 128 13.12 6.51 -3.02
N ASP A 129 13.32 7.69 -2.41
CA ASP A 129 13.76 8.91 -3.12
C ASP A 129 15.26 8.85 -3.47
N THR A 130 16.04 8.12 -2.67
CA THR A 130 17.47 7.86 -2.90
C THR A 130 17.75 6.36 -3.00
N LYS A 131 18.86 5.98 -3.65
CA LYS A 131 19.27 4.57 -3.79
C LYS A 131 19.35 3.81 -2.46
N PRO A 132 19.95 4.36 -1.37
CA PRO A 132 19.98 3.66 -0.09
C PRO A 132 18.61 3.47 0.55
N GLU A 133 17.72 4.47 0.46
CA GLU A 133 16.35 4.35 0.95
C GLU A 133 15.57 3.31 0.15
N TRP A 134 15.68 3.37 -1.19
CA TRP A 134 15.08 2.40 -2.09
C TRP A 134 15.53 0.98 -1.79
N GLU A 135 16.81 0.74 -1.54
CA GLU A 135 17.32 -0.59 -1.23
C GLU A 135 16.68 -1.15 0.05
N GLN A 136 16.52 -0.32 1.08
CA GLN A 136 15.81 -0.70 2.31
C GLN A 136 14.33 -0.99 2.05
N MET A 137 13.66 -0.16 1.26
CA MET A 137 12.24 -0.32 0.93
C MET A 137 12.00 -1.56 0.05
N TYR A 138 12.83 -1.76 -0.96
CA TYR A 138 12.79 -2.93 -1.84
C TYR A 138 12.97 -4.23 -1.06
N GLN A 139 13.96 -4.29 -0.16
CA GLN A 139 14.17 -5.45 0.71
C GLN A 139 12.96 -5.70 1.62
N LYS A 140 12.36 -4.63 2.17
CA LYS A 140 11.18 -4.77 3.02
C LYS A 140 9.96 -5.24 2.23
N GLU A 141 9.70 -4.69 1.05
CA GLU A 141 8.64 -5.15 0.14
C GLU A 141 8.83 -6.62 -0.22
N ALA A 142 10.05 -7.00 -0.62
CA ALA A 142 10.36 -8.38 -0.98
C ALA A 142 10.07 -9.34 0.18
N GLN A 143 10.51 -8.99 1.39
CA GLN A 143 10.27 -9.80 2.59
C GLN A 143 8.77 -10.04 2.83
N ILE A 144 7.96 -8.98 2.85
CA ILE A 144 6.54 -9.13 3.21
C ILE A 144 5.72 -9.77 2.11
N LEU A 145 6.09 -9.55 0.84
CA LEU A 145 5.46 -10.21 -0.30
C LEU A 145 5.83 -11.69 -0.39
N GLU A 146 7.05 -12.07 -0.01
CA GLU A 146 7.45 -13.48 0.11
C GLU A 146 6.64 -14.18 1.20
N GLU A 147 6.48 -13.55 2.37
CA GLU A 147 5.64 -14.05 3.46
C GLU A 147 4.19 -14.28 3.00
N LEU A 148 3.60 -13.32 2.28
CA LEU A 148 2.27 -13.48 1.71
C LEU A 148 2.22 -14.61 0.66
N SER A 149 3.21 -14.67 -0.23
CA SER A 149 3.30 -15.66 -1.30
C SER A 149 3.39 -17.09 -0.75
N ARG A 150 4.06 -17.29 0.39
CA ARG A 150 4.07 -18.58 1.10
C ARG A 150 2.68 -19.01 1.59
N LEU A 151 1.81 -18.06 1.91
CA LEU A 151 0.44 -18.33 2.40
C LEU A 151 -0.58 -18.54 1.26
N THR A 152 -0.39 -17.87 0.13
CA THR A 152 -1.37 -17.82 -0.97
C THR A 152 -0.97 -18.63 -2.19
N GLY A 153 0.31 -18.98 -2.33
CA GLY A 153 0.88 -19.58 -3.55
C GLY A 153 1.06 -18.59 -4.70
N SER A 154 0.87 -17.28 -4.47
CA SER A 154 1.11 -16.24 -5.48
C SER A 154 2.61 -16.03 -5.75
N ARG A 155 2.95 -15.34 -6.83
CA ARG A 155 4.33 -14.94 -7.14
C ARG A 155 4.40 -13.43 -7.32
N LEU A 156 4.42 -12.73 -6.20
CA LEU A 156 4.43 -11.27 -6.17
C LEU A 156 5.85 -10.71 -6.22
N ARG A 157 6.01 -9.53 -6.79
CA ARG A 157 7.29 -8.80 -6.85
C ARG A 157 7.13 -7.40 -6.23
N PRO A 158 8.19 -6.84 -5.63
CA PRO A 158 8.18 -5.46 -5.12
C PRO A 158 7.73 -4.45 -6.19
N LEU A 159 6.93 -3.46 -5.79
CA LEU A 159 6.49 -2.39 -6.71
C LEU A 159 7.68 -1.53 -7.14
N THR A 160 8.66 -1.42 -6.24
CA THR A 160 9.90 -0.66 -6.46
C THR A 160 10.94 -1.42 -7.28
N ALA A 161 10.62 -2.58 -7.86
CA ALA A 161 11.56 -3.35 -8.67
C ALA A 161 12.02 -2.56 -9.90
N GLY A 162 13.33 -2.44 -10.10
CA GLY A 162 13.92 -1.77 -11.26
C GLY A 162 13.87 -0.23 -11.24
N LEU A 163 13.58 0.38 -10.08
CA LEU A 163 13.58 1.84 -9.92
C LEU A 163 14.99 2.46 -10.01
N PHE A 164 16.03 1.68 -9.70
CA PHE A 164 17.45 2.06 -9.72
C PHE A 164 18.34 0.98 -10.35
#